data_AF-A0A1U8DQ17-F1
#
_entry.id   AF-A0A1U8DQ17-F1
#
_cell.length_a   1.000
_cell.length_b   1.000
_cell.length_c   1.000
_cell.angle_alpha   90.00
_cell.angle_beta   90.00
_cell.angle_gamma   90.00
#
_symmetry.space_group_name_H-M   'P 1'
#
loop_
_entity.id
_entity.type
_entity.pdbx_description
1 polymer ?
#
loop_
_entity_poly.entity_id
_entity_poly.type
_entity_poly.pdbx_seq_one_letter_code
_entity_poly.pdbx_strand_id
1 'polypeptide(L)'
;QKAHALRSVHYSSSTKIALACTERFWERDGIHGGQSITDHPSRFIYYPNHNFSSGVGVILASYTWNDDADFFVPLSDEKCIDVVLDDLAEVHGIPKDHIQYVCDKHVIKRWNLDKHSMGAFAFFTPYQFMDYSKALF
;
A
#
# COMPACT_ATOMS: atom_id res chain seq x y z
N GLN A 1 20.90 7.46 -27.49
CA GLN A 1 19.94 6.37 -27.17
C GLN A 1 19.76 6.20 -25.66
N LYS A 2 20.80 5.90 -24.87
CA LYS A 2 20.70 5.72 -23.40
C LYS A 2 20.06 6.89 -22.64
N ALA A 3 20.43 8.14 -22.94
CA ALA A 3 19.82 9.31 -22.31
C ALA A 3 18.30 9.43 -22.58
N HIS A 4 17.84 9.03 -23.77
CA HIS A 4 16.42 9.00 -24.09
C HIS A 4 15.68 7.92 -23.30
N ALA A 5 16.28 6.72 -23.16
CA ALA A 5 15.75 5.65 -22.31
C ALA A 5 15.63 6.10 -20.85
N LEU A 6 16.68 6.71 -20.28
CA LEU A 6 16.67 7.22 -18.89
C LEU A 6 15.54 8.21 -18.63
N ARG A 7 15.19 9.05 -19.61
CA ARG A 7 14.08 10.01 -19.49
C ARG A 7 12.69 9.38 -19.69
N SER A 8 12.60 8.30 -20.46
CA SER A 8 11.32 7.83 -21.01
C SER A 8 10.80 6.54 -20.37
N VAL A 9 11.64 5.77 -19.69
CA VAL A 9 11.21 4.59 -18.94
C VAL A 9 10.09 4.96 -17.97
N HIS A 10 8.98 4.24 -18.07
CA HIS A 10 7.85 4.46 -17.18
C HIS A 10 8.14 3.87 -15.79
N TYR A 11 7.81 4.65 -14.76
CA TYR A 11 7.77 4.21 -13.37
C TYR A 11 6.32 4.22 -12.90
N SER A 12 5.91 3.12 -12.28
CA SER A 12 4.60 3.01 -11.65
C SER A 12 4.59 3.73 -10.29
N SER A 13 3.44 4.27 -9.91
CA SER A 13 3.15 4.71 -8.54
C SER A 13 2.90 3.53 -7.62
N SER A 14 3.19 3.69 -6.34
CA SER A 14 2.77 2.74 -5.31
C SER A 14 2.65 3.42 -3.96
N THR A 15 1.56 3.09 -3.25
CA THR A 15 1.28 3.59 -1.91
C THR A 15 1.07 2.42 -0.95
N LYS A 16 1.66 2.51 0.24
CA LYS A 16 1.46 1.56 1.34
C LYS A 16 0.98 2.30 2.58
N ILE A 17 -0.06 1.78 3.22
CA ILE A 17 -0.60 2.29 4.48
C ILE A 17 -0.59 1.14 5.48
N ALA A 18 0.27 1.23 6.49
CA ALA A 18 0.40 0.24 7.55
C ALA A 18 -0.14 0.79 8.86
N LEU A 19 -0.86 -0.05 9.60
CA LEU A 19 -1.38 0.25 10.93
C LEU A 19 -0.75 -0.72 11.94
N ALA A 20 -0.27 -0.19 13.06
CA ALA A 20 0.17 -1.01 14.19
C ALA A 20 -0.97 -1.10 15.19
N CYS A 21 -1.36 -2.33 15.51
CA CYS A 21 -2.53 -2.66 16.29
C CYS A 21 -2.15 -3.44 17.54
N THR A 22 -2.71 -3.02 18.68
CA THR A 22 -2.60 -3.71 19.98
C THR A 22 -3.47 -4.97 20.02
N GLU A 23 -4.50 -5.03 19.17
CA GLU A 23 -5.33 -6.20 18.95
C GLU A 23 -5.26 -6.63 17.48
N ARG A 24 -5.03 -7.92 17.24
CA ARG A 24 -5.03 -8.53 15.91
C ARG A 24 -6.45 -8.98 15.55
N PHE A 25 -7.35 -8.02 15.36
CA PHE A 25 -8.78 -8.28 15.20
C PHE A 25 -9.10 -9.28 14.06
N TRP A 26 -8.30 -9.28 12.99
CA TRP A 26 -8.42 -10.20 11.85
C TRP A 26 -8.23 -11.68 12.22
N GLU A 27 -7.55 -12.00 13.34
CA GLU A 27 -7.42 -13.39 13.79
C GLU A 27 -8.76 -13.98 14.26
N ARG A 28 -9.74 -13.13 14.64
CA ARG A 28 -11.10 -13.59 14.97
C ARG A 28 -11.84 -14.14 13.75
N ASP A 29 -11.47 -13.67 12.56
CA ASP A 29 -11.98 -14.17 11.28
C ASP A 29 -11.22 -15.41 10.80
N GLY A 30 -10.29 -15.93 11.62
CA GLY A 30 -9.43 -17.06 11.27
C GLY A 30 -8.30 -16.70 10.31
N ILE A 31 -7.99 -15.41 10.13
CA ILE A 31 -6.96 -14.96 9.19
C ILE A 31 -5.58 -14.96 9.86
N HIS A 32 -4.66 -15.73 9.26
CA HIS A 32 -3.25 -15.80 9.66
C HIS A 32 -2.34 -15.69 8.44
N GLY A 33 -1.99 -14.45 8.08
CA GLY A 33 -1.26 -14.15 6.85
C GLY A 33 -2.18 -14.05 5.61
N GLY A 34 -1.57 -13.96 4.43
CA GLY A 34 -2.30 -13.76 3.18
C GLY A 34 -2.81 -12.33 2.98
N GLN A 35 -3.87 -12.20 2.17
CA GLN A 35 -4.45 -10.90 1.82
C GLN A 35 -5.97 -10.98 1.61
N SER A 36 -6.65 -9.86 1.84
CA SER A 36 -8.00 -9.61 1.35
C SER A 36 -7.95 -8.70 0.14
N ILE A 37 -8.87 -8.92 -0.80
CA ILE A 37 -8.99 -8.18 -2.05
C ILE A 37 -10.35 -7.51 -2.07
N THR A 38 -10.37 -6.21 -2.34
CA THR A 38 -11.58 -5.39 -2.38
C THR A 38 -11.53 -4.42 -3.56
N ASP A 39 -12.69 -3.96 -4.01
CA ASP A 39 -12.80 -2.88 -5.00
C ASP A 39 -12.76 -1.48 -4.37
N HIS A 40 -12.87 -1.40 -3.05
CA HIS A 40 -12.65 -0.20 -2.25
C HIS A 40 -11.24 0.40 -2.43
N PRO A 41 -11.01 1.68 -2.09
CA PRO A 41 -9.72 2.36 -2.28
C PRO A 41 -8.51 1.63 -1.69
N SER A 42 -8.66 0.87 -0.61
CA SER A 42 -7.57 0.10 -0.01
C SER A 42 -7.00 -0.99 -0.92
N ARG A 43 -7.82 -1.52 -1.85
CA ARG A 43 -7.56 -2.60 -2.83
C ARG A 43 -7.08 -3.93 -2.26
N PHE A 44 -5.90 -3.93 -1.64
CA PHE A 44 -5.25 -5.12 -1.09
C PHE A 44 -4.86 -4.86 0.36
N ILE A 45 -5.46 -5.63 1.27
CA ILE A 45 -5.14 -5.62 2.70
C ILE A 45 -4.27 -6.84 2.98
N TYR A 46 -3.04 -6.66 3.47
CA TYR A 46 -2.14 -7.77 3.79
C TYR A 46 -2.01 -7.98 5.30
N TYR A 47 -2.16 -9.23 5.71
CA TYR A 47 -2.03 -9.65 7.09
C TYR A 47 -0.61 -10.15 7.37
N PRO A 48 -0.06 -9.90 8.58
CA PRO A 48 1.32 -10.26 8.89
C PRO A 48 1.51 -11.79 8.92
N ASN A 49 2.63 -12.26 8.37
CA ASN A 49 3.08 -13.66 8.46
C ASN A 49 4.04 -13.90 9.64
N HIS A 50 4.17 -12.93 10.53
CA HIS A 50 5.07 -12.98 11.68
C HIS A 50 4.39 -12.38 12.91
N ASN A 51 4.85 -12.80 14.09
CA ASN A 51 4.34 -12.32 15.36
C ASN A 51 5.44 -11.57 16.10
N PHE A 52 5.11 -10.41 16.65
CA PHE A 52 5.98 -9.72 17.60
C PHE A 52 5.77 -10.31 18.99
N SER A 53 6.85 -10.46 19.76
CA SER A 53 6.78 -10.95 21.15
C SER A 53 5.96 -10.05 22.08
N SER A 54 5.76 -8.78 21.71
CA SER A 54 4.91 -7.82 22.42
C SER A 54 3.41 -8.06 22.21
N GLY A 55 3.01 -8.93 21.28
CA GLY A 55 1.61 -9.15 20.91
C GLY A 55 1.04 -8.14 19.90
N VAL A 56 1.78 -7.08 19.58
CA VAL A 56 1.42 -6.11 18.53
C VAL A 56 1.31 -6.84 17.18
N GLY A 57 0.32 -6.48 16.38
CA GLY A 57 0.23 -6.85 14.96
C GLY A 57 0.37 -5.63 14.07
N VAL A 58 1.09 -5.76 12.97
CA VAL A 58 1.15 -4.71 11.94
C VAL A 58 0.42 -5.21 10.70
N ILE A 59 -0.73 -4.60 10.42
CA ILE A 59 -1.51 -4.87 9.21
C ILE A 59 -1.11 -3.84 8.14
N LEU A 60 -0.92 -4.31 6.91
CA LEU A 60 -0.80 -3.43 5.76
C LEU A 60 -2.21 -3.21 5.21
N ALA A 61 -2.89 -2.21 5.78
CA ALA A 61 -4.29 -1.89 5.51
C ALA A 61 -4.54 -1.50 4.04
N SER A 62 -3.53 -0.99 3.35
CA SER A 62 -3.61 -0.79 1.90
C SER A 62 -2.25 -0.98 1.25
N TYR A 63 -2.23 -1.69 0.12
CA TYR A 63 -1.11 -1.73 -0.82
C TYR A 63 -1.63 -1.57 -2.25
N THR A 64 -1.29 -0.45 -2.88
CA THR A 64 -1.79 -0.06 -4.19
C THR A 64 -0.68 0.24 -5.19
N TRP A 65 -1.02 0.20 -6.47
CA TRP A 65 -0.15 0.50 -7.60
C TRP A 65 -0.87 1.34 -8.66
N ASN A 66 -0.12 2.06 -9.49
CA ASN A 66 -0.66 2.91 -10.56
C ASN A 66 -1.75 3.86 -10.04
N ASP A 67 -2.87 3.99 -10.75
CA ASP A 67 -3.97 4.90 -10.45
C ASP A 67 -4.57 4.66 -9.05
N ASP A 68 -4.61 3.41 -8.57
CA ASP A 68 -5.06 3.09 -7.21
C ASP A 68 -4.14 3.70 -6.14
N ALA A 69 -2.84 3.82 -6.44
CA ALA A 69 -1.89 4.49 -5.55
C ALA A 69 -2.00 6.02 -5.65
N ASP A 70 -2.30 6.53 -6.84
CA ASP A 70 -2.45 7.97 -7.09
C ASP A 70 -3.69 8.55 -6.42
N PHE A 71 -4.71 7.74 -6.13
CA PHE A 71 -5.87 8.12 -5.29
C PHE A 71 -5.45 8.74 -3.95
N PHE A 72 -4.39 8.21 -3.31
CA PHE A 72 -3.92 8.64 -1.99
C PHE A 72 -2.93 9.82 -2.03
N VAL A 73 -2.49 10.24 -3.21
CA VAL A 73 -1.51 11.33 -3.37
C VAL A 73 -2.03 12.69 -2.92
N PRO A 74 -3.24 13.13 -3.31
CA PRO A 74 -3.75 14.45 -2.91
C PRO A 74 -4.29 14.48 -1.48
N LEU A 75 -4.43 13.33 -0.81
CA LEU A 75 -5.02 13.21 0.51
C LEU A 75 -4.00 13.53 1.61
N SER A 76 -4.46 14.20 2.67
CA SER A 76 -3.68 14.29 3.92
C SER A 76 -3.53 12.92 4.56
N ASP A 77 -2.56 12.77 5.45
CA ASP A 77 -2.33 11.49 6.14
C ASP A 77 -3.55 11.08 6.96
N GLU A 78 -4.21 12.02 7.64
CA GLU A 78 -5.45 11.76 8.39
C GLU A 78 -6.56 11.24 7.48
N LYS A 79 -6.69 11.79 6.27
CA LYS A 79 -7.69 11.35 5.30
C LYS A 79 -7.36 9.99 4.68
N CYS A 80 -6.09 9.68 4.46
CA CYS A 80 -5.67 8.33 4.09
C CYS A 80 -6.07 7.31 5.17
N ILE A 81 -5.84 7.64 6.45
CA ILE A 81 -6.20 6.75 7.56
C ILE A 81 -7.72 6.60 7.69
N ASP A 82 -8.47 7.69 7.57
CA ASP A 82 -9.94 7.70 7.56
C ASP A 82 -10.52 6.69 6.55
N VAL A 83 -10.00 6.73 5.31
CA VAL A 83 -10.40 5.83 4.21
C VAL A 83 -10.09 4.37 4.51
N VAL A 84 -8.85 4.04 4.92
CA VAL A 84 -8.51 2.62 5.16
C VAL A 84 -9.21 2.05 6.39
N LEU A 85 -9.56 2.88 7.37
CA LEU A 85 -10.35 2.45 8.52
C LEU A 85 -11.80 2.14 8.13
N ASP A 86 -12.41 2.92 7.23
CA ASP A 86 -13.74 2.61 6.67
C ASP A 86 -13.71 1.29 5.88
N ASP A 87 -12.71 1.10 5.03
CA ASP A 87 -12.56 -0.13 4.25
C ASP A 87 -12.32 -1.36 5.13
N LEU A 88 -11.49 -1.24 6.17
CA LEU A 88 -11.27 -2.33 7.11
C LEU A 88 -12.54 -2.65 7.91
N ALA A 89 -13.31 -1.64 8.29
CA ALA A 89 -14.58 -1.82 9.00
C ALA A 89 -15.59 -2.60 8.15
N GLU A 90 -15.69 -2.30 6.87
CA GLU A 90 -16.55 -3.02 5.92
C GLU A 90 -16.05 -4.45 5.67
N VAL A 91 -14.75 -4.61 5.38
CA VAL A 91 -14.15 -5.93 5.07
C VAL A 91 -14.24 -6.91 6.25
N HIS A 92 -14.06 -6.42 7.48
CA HIS A 92 -14.07 -7.25 8.68
C HIS A 92 -15.40 -7.23 9.46
N GLY A 93 -16.38 -6.43 9.02
CA GLY A 93 -17.68 -6.34 9.68
C GLY A 93 -17.63 -5.86 11.14
N ILE A 94 -16.67 -4.99 11.47
CA ILE A 94 -16.48 -4.44 12.83
C ILE A 94 -16.51 -2.91 12.82
N PRO A 95 -16.90 -2.25 13.93
CA PRO A 95 -16.99 -0.79 13.96
C PRO A 95 -15.65 -0.09 13.71
N LYS A 96 -15.64 0.94 12.86
CA LYS A 96 -14.48 1.79 12.58
C LYS A 96 -13.79 2.29 13.85
N ASP A 97 -14.56 2.77 14.82
CA ASP A 97 -14.05 3.31 16.09
C ASP A 97 -13.29 2.24 16.90
N HIS A 98 -13.69 0.96 16.79
CA HIS A 98 -12.95 -0.14 17.41
C HIS A 98 -11.59 -0.33 16.75
N ILE A 99 -11.53 -0.32 15.40
CA ILE A 99 -10.27 -0.43 14.65
C ILE A 99 -9.36 0.76 14.98
N GLN A 100 -9.91 1.98 15.01
CA GLN A 100 -9.16 3.18 15.37
C GLN A 100 -8.61 3.11 16.80
N TYR A 101 -9.37 2.56 17.74
CA TYR A 101 -8.94 2.39 19.12
C TYR A 101 -7.79 1.38 19.24
N VAL A 102 -7.89 0.22 18.57
CA VAL A 102 -6.85 -0.81 18.68
C VAL A 102 -5.63 -0.53 17.82
N CYS A 103 -5.77 0.22 16.73
CA CYS A 103 -4.70 0.61 15.79
C CYS A 103 -4.36 2.10 15.90
N ASP A 104 -3.55 2.46 16.90
CA ASP A 104 -3.26 3.85 17.29
C ASP A 104 -2.09 4.50 16.52
N LYS A 105 -1.32 3.70 15.77
CA LYS A 105 -0.12 4.15 15.05
C LYS A 105 -0.18 3.72 13.60
N HIS A 106 0.36 4.56 12.72
CA HIS A 106 0.37 4.31 11.30
C HIS A 106 1.62 4.83 10.62
N VAL A 107 1.90 4.28 9.43
CA VAL A 107 2.90 4.79 8.50
C VAL A 107 2.31 4.77 7.10
N ILE A 108 2.46 5.88 6.37
CA ILE A 108 2.07 6.00 4.98
C ILE A 108 3.33 6.20 4.14
N LYS A 109 3.54 5.36 3.14
CA LYS A 109 4.62 5.50 2.16
C LYS A 109 4.04 5.65 0.77
N ARG A 110 4.15 6.86 0.21
CA ARG A 110 3.86 7.20 -1.19
C ARG A 110 5.18 7.23 -1.97
N TRP A 111 5.45 6.24 -2.81
CA TRP A 111 6.75 6.12 -3.48
C TRP A 111 6.97 7.15 -4.59
N ASN A 112 5.90 7.55 -5.28
CA ASN A 112 5.95 8.58 -6.31
C ASN A 112 6.29 9.98 -5.78
N LEU A 113 6.18 10.22 -4.47
CA LEU A 113 6.60 11.46 -3.82
C LEU A 113 7.99 11.37 -3.16
N ASP A 114 8.65 10.22 -3.24
CA ASP A 114 9.97 10.04 -2.65
C ASP A 114 11.04 10.75 -3.48
N LYS A 115 11.78 11.67 -2.85
CA LYS A 115 12.78 12.53 -3.51
C LYS A 115 14.00 11.81 -4.09
N HIS A 116 14.23 10.54 -3.71
CA HIS A 116 15.40 9.80 -4.14
C HIS A 116 15.06 8.76 -5.22
N SER A 117 13.94 8.08 -5.05
CA SER A 117 13.46 7.06 -6.00
C SER A 117 12.64 7.66 -7.14
N MET A 118 11.95 8.79 -6.93
CA MET A 118 11.17 9.51 -7.95
C MET A 118 10.10 8.66 -8.65
N GLY A 119 9.63 7.60 -7.99
CA GLY A 119 8.75 6.55 -8.53
C GLY A 119 8.88 5.27 -7.71
N ALA A 120 7.94 4.33 -7.84
CA ALA A 120 8.01 3.07 -7.07
C ALA A 120 8.99 2.08 -7.70
N PHE A 121 8.76 1.72 -8.96
CA PHE A 121 9.58 0.78 -9.71
C PHE A 121 9.33 0.95 -11.21
N ALA A 122 10.31 0.56 -12.01
CA ALA A 122 10.18 0.56 -13.47
C ALA A 122 9.09 -0.45 -13.87
N PHE A 123 8.11 0.01 -14.64
CA PHE A 123 7.02 -0.80 -15.16
C PHE A 123 6.82 -0.43 -16.62
N PHE A 124 7.50 -1.14 -17.52
CA PHE A 124 7.60 -0.73 -18.90
C PHE A 124 6.22 -0.69 -19.59
N THR A 125 5.92 0.44 -20.22
CA THR A 125 4.78 0.57 -21.14
C THR A 125 5.10 -0.16 -22.46
N PRO A 126 4.12 -0.34 -23.38
CA PRO A 126 4.35 -1.07 -24.62
C PRO A 126 5.60 -0.59 -25.37
N TYR A 127 6.34 -1.54 -25.94
CA TYR A 127 7.60 -1.38 -26.68
C TYR A 127 8.84 -0.97 -25.88
N GLN A 128 8.69 -0.39 -24.68
CA GLN A 128 9.86 0.10 -23.92
C GLN A 128 10.89 -0.98 -23.61
N PHE A 129 10.47 -2.24 -23.41
CA PHE A 129 11.40 -3.34 -23.22
C PHE A 129 12.31 -3.55 -24.44
N MET A 130 11.71 -3.60 -25.63
CA MET A 130 12.46 -3.83 -26.88
C MET A 130 13.34 -2.63 -27.22
N ASP A 131 12.82 -1.42 -27.04
CA ASP A 131 13.48 -0.20 -27.51
C ASP A 131 14.58 0.30 -26.56
N TYR A 132 14.45 0.03 -25.26
CA TYR A 132 15.31 0.63 -24.24
C TYR A 132 16.24 -0.35 -23.50
N SER A 133 15.90 -1.64 -23.37
CA SER A 133 16.66 -2.54 -22.49
C SER A 133 18.14 -2.63 -22.86
N LYS A 134 18.47 -2.81 -24.15
CA LYS A 134 19.87 -2.89 -24.64
C LYS A 134 20.67 -1.61 -24.38
N ALA A 135 20.02 -0.47 -24.27
CA ALA A 135 20.69 0.80 -24.00
C ALA A 135 20.93 1.01 -22.49
N LEU A 136 20.11 0.38 -21.63
CA LEU A 136 20.16 0.52 -20.18
C LEU A 136 21.08 -0.49 -19.52
N PHE A 137 21.07 -1.73 -20.01
CA PHE A 137 21.81 -2.90 -19.50
C PHE A 137 22.76 -3.45 -20.55
#